data_AF-A0A8A5L3W4-F1
#
_entry.id   AF-A0A8A5L3W4-F1
#
_cell.length_a   1.000
_cell.length_b   1.000
_cell.length_c   1.000
_cell.angle_alpha   90.00
_cell.angle_beta   90.00
_cell.angle_gamma   90.00
#
_symmetry.space_group_name_H-M   'P 1'
#
loop_
_entity.id
_entity.type
_entity.pdbx_description
1 polymer ?
#
loop_
_entity_poly.entity_id
_entity_poly.type
_entity_poly.pdbx_seq_one_letter_code
_entity_poly.pdbx_strand_id
1 'polypeptide(L)'
;MMTNLFSVFDPTSSIFNISLNWLSTFLGILLIPSMYWVMPSRYHVVWNNIMLTLHKEFKTLLGPMSANGSSFIFISLFSMILFNNFMGLFPYIFTSTSHLTLTLTLALPLWLCFMLYGWINNTQHMFAHLVPQGTPGILMPFMVCIETISNIIRPGTLAVRLTANMIAGHLLLTLLGNTGPSMPTILLTVLIITQIALLVLESAVAMIQSYVFAVLSTLYSSEVN
;
A
#
# COMPACT_ATOMS: atom_id res chain seq x y z
N MET A 1 19.59 -22.47 16.65
CA MET A 1 19.25 -21.36 17.57
C MET A 1 17.83 -20.94 17.27
N MET A 2 16.97 -20.83 18.28
CA MET A 2 15.64 -20.23 18.12
C MET A 2 15.82 -18.74 17.84
N THR A 3 16.03 -18.39 16.57
CA THR A 3 15.80 -17.03 16.12
C THR A 3 14.32 -16.77 16.32
N ASN A 4 13.98 -15.81 17.19
CA ASN A 4 12.60 -15.36 17.36
C ASN A 4 11.97 -15.16 15.97
N LEU A 5 10.71 -15.58 15.78
CA LEU A 5 10.00 -15.43 14.50
C LEU A 5 10.04 -13.99 13.97
N PHE A 6 10.10 -13.02 14.89
CA PHE A 6 10.19 -11.60 14.59
C PHE A 6 11.57 -11.12 14.13
N SER A 7 12.62 -11.94 14.24
CA SER A 7 13.97 -11.58 13.77
C SER A 7 14.04 -11.27 12.27
N VAL A 8 13.10 -11.77 11.47
CA VAL A 8 13.00 -11.43 10.04
C VAL A 8 12.58 -9.98 9.82
N PHE A 9 11.92 -9.36 10.80
CA PHE A 9 11.50 -7.96 10.77
C PHE A 9 12.47 -7.02 11.49
N ASP A 10 13.58 -7.51 12.07
CA ASP A 10 14.48 -6.62 12.81
C ASP A 10 15.24 -5.69 11.84
N PRO A 11 15.02 -4.36 11.88
CA PRO A 11 15.69 -3.41 10.98
C PRO A 11 17.14 -3.13 11.42
N THR A 12 17.54 -3.67 12.57
CA THR A 12 18.82 -3.41 13.25
C THR A 12 19.94 -4.35 12.82
N SER A 13 19.67 -5.32 11.94
CA SER A 13 20.73 -6.12 11.33
C SER A 13 21.64 -5.20 10.51
N SER A 14 22.74 -4.80 11.13
CA SER A 14 23.66 -3.82 10.57
C SER A 14 24.92 -4.54 10.12
N ILE A 15 25.29 -4.33 8.86
CA ILE A 15 26.65 -4.62 8.39
C ILE A 15 27.41 -3.32 8.63
N PHE A 16 28.51 -3.37 9.41
CA PHE A 16 29.30 -2.19 9.76
C PHE A 16 28.49 -1.04 10.37
N ASN A 17 27.54 -1.34 11.26
CA ASN A 17 26.71 -0.34 11.97
C ASN A 17 25.78 0.50 11.07
N ILE A 18 25.64 0.16 9.79
CA ILE A 18 24.70 0.76 8.84
C ILE A 18 23.50 -0.19 8.68
N SER A 19 22.28 0.33 8.83
CA SER A 19 21.03 -0.40 8.60
C SER A 19 20.73 -0.54 7.10
N LEU A 20 21.46 -1.45 6.44
CA LEU A 20 21.33 -1.70 4.99
C LEU A 20 19.97 -2.27 4.56
N ASN A 21 19.15 -2.77 5.49
CA ASN A 21 17.83 -3.34 5.18
C ASN A 21 16.91 -2.34 4.47
N TRP A 22 17.02 -1.04 4.77
CA TRP A 22 16.23 0.00 4.12
C TRP A 22 16.57 0.18 2.63
N LEU A 23 17.73 -0.29 2.18
CA LEU A 23 18.09 -0.29 0.76
C LEU A 23 17.12 -1.15 -0.07
N SER A 24 16.42 -2.12 0.53
CA SER A 24 15.44 -2.94 -0.18
C SER A 24 14.31 -2.11 -0.79
N THR A 25 13.95 -0.97 -0.17
CA THR A 25 12.95 -0.04 -0.70
C THR A 25 13.32 0.50 -2.09
N PHE A 26 14.61 0.68 -2.36
CA PHE A 26 15.11 1.21 -3.63
C PHE A 26 15.20 0.14 -4.72
N LEU A 27 15.21 -1.16 -4.36
CA LEU A 27 15.23 -2.25 -5.34
C LEU A 27 14.00 -2.24 -6.24
N GLY A 28 12.83 -1.85 -5.71
CA GLY A 28 11.61 -1.75 -6.50
C GLY A 28 11.70 -0.75 -7.65
N ILE A 29 12.50 0.31 -7.51
CA ILE A 29 12.68 1.34 -8.54
C ILE A 29 13.48 0.80 -9.73
N LEU A 30 14.42 -0.12 -9.51
CA LEU A 30 15.24 -0.72 -10.57
C LEU A 30 14.40 -1.60 -11.51
N LEU A 31 13.25 -2.10 -11.06
CA LEU A 31 12.35 -2.92 -11.89
C LEU A 31 11.58 -2.09 -12.91
N ILE A 32 11.48 -0.77 -12.73
CA ILE A 32 10.68 0.07 -13.63
C ILE A 32 11.36 0.09 -15.01
N PRO A 33 10.67 -0.32 -16.09
CA PRO A 33 11.28 -0.36 -17.41
C PRO A 33 11.58 1.03 -17.93
N SER A 34 12.87 1.35 -18.09
CA SER A 34 13.34 2.58 -18.71
C SER A 34 13.36 2.48 -20.24
N MET A 35 13.03 3.59 -20.90
CA MET A 35 13.06 3.70 -22.36
C MET A 35 14.40 4.25 -22.83
N TYR A 36 15.26 3.36 -23.31
CA TYR A 36 16.51 3.76 -23.96
C TYR A 36 16.42 3.80 -25.49
N TRP A 37 15.51 3.02 -26.08
CA TRP A 37 15.39 2.85 -27.52
C TRP A 37 14.02 3.30 -28.03
N VAL A 38 13.97 3.76 -29.29
CA VAL A 38 12.73 4.19 -29.95
C VAL A 38 11.70 3.05 -30.05
N MET A 39 12.16 1.82 -30.22
CA MET A 39 11.31 0.64 -30.17
C MET A 39 11.19 0.14 -28.71
N PRO A 40 9.99 0.14 -28.11
CA PRO A 40 9.80 -0.35 -26.75
C PRO A 40 10.06 -1.86 -26.66
N SER A 41 10.66 -2.29 -25.55
CA SER A 41 10.76 -3.71 -25.22
C SER A 41 9.39 -4.31 -24.88
N ARG A 42 9.23 -5.63 -25.02
CA ARG A 42 7.97 -6.32 -24.66
C ARG A 42 7.54 -6.04 -23.23
N TYR A 43 8.51 -5.99 -22.31
CA TYR A 43 8.28 -5.64 -20.91
C TYR A 43 7.78 -4.21 -20.75
N HIS A 44 8.37 -3.24 -21.47
CA HIS A 44 7.90 -1.86 -21.46
C HIS A 44 6.50 -1.70 -22.07
N VAL A 45 6.15 -2.45 -23.11
CA VAL A 45 4.78 -2.46 -23.68
C VAL A 45 3.75 -2.95 -22.65
N VAL A 46 4.04 -4.04 -21.93
CA VAL A 46 3.14 -4.55 -20.88
C VAL A 46 2.97 -3.51 -19.77
N TRP A 47 4.07 -2.91 -19.31
CA TRP A 47 4.02 -1.87 -18.28
C TRP A 47 3.22 -0.65 -18.73
N ASN A 48 3.44 -0.15 -19.95
CA ASN A 48 2.68 0.98 -20.48
C ASN A 48 1.18 0.69 -20.59
N ASN A 49 0.80 -0.52 -20.97
CA ASN A 49 -0.61 -0.90 -21.02
C ASN A 49 -1.24 -0.84 -19.62
N ILE A 50 -0.55 -1.34 -18.59
CA ILE A 50 -1.01 -1.27 -17.19
C ILE A 50 -1.14 0.19 -16.74
N MET A 51 -0.15 1.03 -17.03
CA MET A 51 -0.19 2.45 -16.65
C MET A 51 -1.31 3.21 -17.37
N LEU A 52 -1.58 2.89 -18.64
CA LEU A 52 -2.67 3.50 -19.41
C LEU A 52 -4.05 3.08 -18.90
N THR A 53 -4.24 1.82 -18.50
CA THR A 53 -5.51 1.38 -17.91
C THR A 53 -5.75 2.07 -16.57
N LEU A 54 -4.73 2.13 -15.71
CA LEU A 54 -4.82 2.84 -14.42
C LEU A 54 -5.10 4.33 -14.60
N HIS A 55 -4.46 4.97 -15.59
CA HIS A 55 -4.72 6.37 -15.89
C HIS A 55 -6.18 6.61 -16.29
N LYS A 56 -6.79 5.72 -17.09
CA LYS A 56 -8.20 5.83 -17.46
C LYS A 56 -9.12 5.69 -16.24
N GLU A 57 -8.87 4.70 -15.38
CA GLU A 57 -9.66 4.47 -14.16
C GLU A 57 -9.53 5.64 -13.16
N PHE A 58 -8.33 6.15 -12.93
CA PHE A 58 -8.18 7.30 -12.04
C PHE A 58 -8.79 8.56 -12.63
N LYS A 59 -8.72 8.74 -13.96
CA LYS A 59 -9.35 9.88 -14.62
C LYS A 59 -10.88 9.83 -14.53
N THR A 60 -11.50 8.64 -14.57
CA THR A 60 -12.95 8.52 -14.35
C THR A 60 -13.33 8.84 -12.90
N LEU A 61 -12.51 8.43 -11.93
CA LEU A 61 -12.73 8.73 -10.50
C LEU A 61 -12.53 10.20 -10.13
N LEU A 62 -11.51 10.85 -10.70
CA LEU A 62 -11.17 12.26 -10.45
C LEU A 62 -12.14 13.26 -11.10
N GLY A 63 -12.94 12.81 -12.08
CA GLY A 63 -13.92 13.65 -12.76
C GLY A 63 -13.33 14.73 -13.68
N PRO A 64 -14.21 15.51 -14.37
CA PRO A 64 -13.82 16.47 -15.41
C PRO A 64 -13.13 17.74 -14.88
N MET A 65 -13.24 18.03 -13.58
CA MET A 65 -12.67 19.22 -12.92
C MET A 65 -11.25 19.01 -12.37
N SER A 66 -10.65 17.83 -12.58
CA SER A 66 -9.33 17.55 -12.03
C SER A 66 -8.20 18.24 -12.79
N ALA A 67 -7.22 18.76 -12.04
CA ALA A 67 -6.02 19.35 -12.61
C ALA A 67 -5.26 18.33 -13.47
N ASN A 68 -4.85 18.75 -14.68
CA ASN A 68 -4.07 17.92 -15.58
C ASN A 68 -2.78 17.45 -14.89
N GLY A 69 -2.66 16.13 -14.68
CA GLY A 69 -1.48 15.50 -14.10
C GLY A 69 -1.67 14.91 -12.69
N SER A 70 -2.79 15.15 -12.02
CA SER A 70 -3.10 14.56 -10.70
C SER A 70 -2.99 13.03 -10.68
N SER A 71 -3.43 12.38 -11.77
CA SER A 71 -3.32 10.93 -11.95
C SER A 71 -1.89 10.37 -11.83
N PHE A 72 -0.85 11.15 -12.15
CA PHE A 72 0.53 10.65 -12.11
C PHE A 72 1.02 10.34 -10.70
N ILE A 73 0.56 11.11 -9.69
CA ILE A 73 0.91 10.88 -8.29
C ILE A 73 0.33 9.54 -7.82
N PHE A 74 -0.92 9.25 -8.18
CA PHE A 74 -1.57 7.98 -7.79
C PHE A 74 -0.96 6.78 -8.51
N ILE A 75 -0.59 6.95 -9.78
CA ILE A 75 0.09 5.93 -10.56
C ILE A 75 1.49 5.63 -9.99
N SER A 76 2.26 6.65 -9.61
CA SER A 76 3.59 6.45 -9.02
C SER A 76 3.50 5.76 -7.65
N LEU A 77 2.55 6.15 -6.80
CA LEU A 77 2.27 5.49 -5.52
C LEU A 77 1.89 4.02 -5.69
N PHE A 78 0.98 3.74 -6.62
CA PHE A 78 0.60 2.36 -6.96
C PHE A 78 1.83 1.53 -7.35
N SER A 79 2.65 2.04 -8.28
CA SER A 79 3.82 1.32 -8.76
C SER A 79 4.84 1.06 -7.64
N MET A 80 5.12 2.05 -6.80
CA MET A 80 6.07 1.93 -5.70
C MET A 80 5.63 0.89 -4.66
N ILE A 81 4.35 0.87 -4.31
CA ILE A 81 3.80 -0.10 -3.35
C ILE A 81 3.80 -1.51 -3.94
N LEU A 82 3.37 -1.65 -5.20
CA LEU A 82 3.30 -2.94 -5.89
C LEU A 82 4.68 -3.61 -5.94
N PHE A 83 5.72 -2.88 -6.36
CA PHE A 83 7.06 -3.45 -6.47
C PHE A 83 7.66 -3.82 -5.13
N ASN A 84 7.47 -3.00 -4.08
CA ASN A 84 7.97 -3.32 -2.75
C ASN A 84 7.26 -4.53 -2.12
N ASN A 85 5.94 -4.64 -2.28
CA ASN A 85 5.19 -5.79 -1.78
C ASN A 85 5.56 -7.08 -2.53
N PHE A 86 5.69 -7.00 -3.86
CA PHE A 86 6.06 -8.16 -4.66
C PHE A 86 7.49 -8.63 -4.36
N MET A 87 8.44 -7.69 -4.22
CA MET A 87 9.80 -8.03 -3.83
C MET A 87 9.88 -8.65 -2.44
N GLY A 88 9.02 -8.20 -1.52
CA GLY A 88 8.93 -8.74 -0.17
C GLY A 88 8.47 -10.20 -0.07
N LEU A 89 7.89 -10.78 -1.12
CA LEU A 89 7.47 -12.18 -1.14
C LEU A 89 8.61 -13.15 -1.48
N PHE A 90 9.71 -12.64 -2.04
CA PHE A 90 10.87 -13.48 -2.33
C PHE A 90 11.62 -13.85 -1.05
N PRO A 91 12.19 -15.08 -0.99
CA PRO A 91 12.93 -15.51 0.19
C PRO A 91 14.14 -14.60 0.43
N TYR A 92 14.39 -14.30 1.71
CA TYR A 92 15.51 -13.48 2.20
C TYR A 92 15.50 -12.00 1.82
N ILE A 93 14.44 -11.50 1.17
CA ILE A 93 14.28 -10.06 0.93
C ILE A 93 13.58 -9.43 2.13
N PHE A 94 14.18 -8.38 2.68
CA PHE A 94 13.56 -7.59 3.75
C PHE A 94 12.35 -6.81 3.23
N THR A 95 11.18 -7.09 3.80
CA THR A 95 9.89 -6.46 3.46
C THR A 95 9.78 -5.07 4.11
N SER A 96 10.22 -4.03 3.41
CA SER A 96 10.17 -2.66 3.95
C SER A 96 8.74 -2.17 4.28
N THR A 97 7.73 -2.69 3.58
CA THR A 97 6.31 -2.35 3.76
C THR A 97 5.65 -2.98 4.98
N SER A 98 6.31 -3.94 5.64
CA SER A 98 5.85 -4.49 6.92
C SER A 98 5.97 -3.47 8.07
N HIS A 99 6.91 -2.53 7.98
CA HIS A 99 7.06 -1.50 8.99
C HIS A 99 6.04 -0.38 8.82
N LEU A 100 5.30 -0.11 9.90
CA LEU A 100 4.34 0.99 9.98
C LEU A 100 4.98 2.36 9.70
N THR A 101 6.26 2.52 9.98
CA THR A 101 6.98 3.76 9.69
C THR A 101 6.97 4.08 8.19
N LEU A 102 7.17 3.10 7.30
CA LEU A 102 7.18 3.33 5.85
C LEU A 102 5.77 3.60 5.32
N THR A 103 4.76 2.85 5.77
CA THR A 103 3.40 3.01 5.24
C THR A 103 2.75 4.29 5.73
N LEU A 104 3.04 4.71 6.97
CA LEU A 104 2.57 5.98 7.50
C LEU A 104 3.26 7.18 6.84
N THR A 105 4.55 7.09 6.51
CA THR A 105 5.25 8.16 5.77
C THR A 105 4.76 8.31 4.33
N LEU A 106 4.18 7.28 3.72
CA LEU A 106 3.44 7.44 2.47
C LEU A 106 2.06 8.09 2.69
N ALA A 107 1.27 7.56 3.62
CA ALA A 107 -0.15 7.92 3.75
C ALA A 107 -0.37 9.30 4.37
N LEU A 108 0.42 9.67 5.39
CA LEU A 108 0.19 10.90 6.16
C LEU A 108 0.48 12.17 5.34
N PRO A 109 1.58 12.29 4.58
CA PRO A 109 1.82 13.46 3.74
C PRO A 109 0.76 13.64 2.66
N LEU A 110 0.32 12.56 2.01
CA LEU A 110 -0.75 12.62 1.01
C LEU A 110 -2.04 13.17 1.60
N TRP A 111 -2.46 12.63 2.74
CA TRP A 111 -3.66 13.09 3.45
C TRP A 111 -3.51 14.56 3.89
N LEU A 112 -2.36 14.93 4.45
CA LEU A 112 -2.12 16.29 4.93
C LEU A 112 -2.16 17.30 3.78
N CYS A 113 -1.61 16.95 2.61
CA CYS A 113 -1.72 17.78 1.40
C CYS A 113 -3.17 17.98 0.97
N PHE A 114 -4.01 16.93 0.96
CA PHE A 114 -5.42 17.07 0.60
C PHE A 114 -6.19 17.92 1.61
N MET A 115 -5.97 17.71 2.92
CA MET A 115 -6.63 18.51 3.95
C MET A 115 -6.26 20.00 3.87
N LEU A 116 -4.97 20.31 3.69
CA LEU A 116 -4.54 21.69 3.51
C LEU A 116 -5.15 22.32 2.25
N TYR A 117 -5.16 21.59 1.13
CA TYR A 117 -5.77 22.07 -0.10
C TYR A 117 -7.26 22.39 0.08
N GLY A 118 -8.02 21.49 0.70
CA GLY A 118 -9.45 21.69 0.93
C GLY A 118 -9.76 22.87 1.86
N TRP A 119 -8.94 23.08 2.88
CA TRP A 119 -9.11 24.20 3.81
C TRP A 119 -8.76 25.55 3.19
N ILE A 120 -7.82 25.58 2.24
CA ILE A 120 -7.41 26.84 1.59
C ILE A 120 -8.38 27.21 0.47
N ASN A 121 -8.77 26.26 -0.38
CA ASN A 121 -9.57 26.57 -1.57
C ASN A 121 -11.08 26.60 -1.29
N ASN A 122 -11.62 25.62 -0.55
CA ASN A 122 -13.07 25.41 -0.43
C ASN A 122 -13.52 25.31 1.04
N THR A 123 -13.29 26.37 1.83
CA THR A 123 -13.64 26.41 3.26
C THR A 123 -15.09 26.06 3.55
N GLN A 124 -16.04 26.66 2.83
CA GLN A 124 -17.47 26.42 3.08
C GLN A 124 -17.90 25.00 2.72
N HIS A 125 -17.36 24.42 1.64
CA HIS A 125 -17.66 23.04 1.25
C HIS A 125 -17.11 22.05 2.28
N MET A 126 -15.89 22.30 2.79
CA MET A 126 -15.28 21.47 3.83
C MET A 126 -16.09 21.49 5.14
N PHE A 127 -16.58 22.65 5.58
CA PHE A 127 -17.45 22.72 6.76
C PHE A 127 -18.83 22.08 6.51
N ALA A 128 -19.39 22.20 5.30
CA ALA A 128 -20.64 21.53 4.96
C ALA A 128 -20.51 20.00 4.94
N HIS A 129 -19.35 19.47 4.52
CA HIS A 129 -19.08 18.02 4.52
C HIS A 129 -19.04 17.42 5.94
N LEU A 130 -18.75 18.23 6.97
CA LEU A 130 -18.76 17.76 8.36
C LEU A 130 -20.16 17.48 8.93
N VAL A 131 -21.23 17.79 8.21
CA VAL A 131 -22.61 17.51 8.64
C VAL A 131 -23.35 16.77 7.53
N PRO A 132 -23.95 15.60 7.78
CA PRO A 132 -24.68 14.88 6.75
C PRO A 132 -26.00 15.60 6.50
N GLN A 133 -26.42 15.63 5.23
CA GLN A 133 -27.70 16.20 4.88
C GLN A 133 -28.84 15.47 5.61
N GLY A 134 -29.75 16.23 6.22
CA GLY A 134 -30.95 15.68 6.86
C GLY A 134 -30.80 15.28 8.34
N THR A 135 -29.72 15.67 9.02
CA THR A 135 -29.58 15.39 10.46
C THR A 135 -30.47 16.32 11.32
N PRO A 136 -31.19 15.80 12.33
CA PRO A 136 -31.97 16.61 13.25
C PRO A 136 -31.06 17.45 14.15
N GLY A 137 -31.48 18.68 14.46
CA GLY A 137 -30.63 19.70 15.09
C GLY A 137 -29.95 19.29 16.40
N ILE A 138 -30.59 18.43 17.21
CA ILE A 138 -30.05 17.95 18.48
C ILE A 138 -28.82 17.05 18.32
N LEU A 139 -28.73 16.28 17.22
CA LEU A 139 -27.64 15.33 16.97
C LEU A 139 -26.48 15.92 16.18
N MET A 140 -26.62 17.15 15.66
CA MET A 140 -25.60 17.79 14.82
C MET A 140 -24.22 17.87 15.51
N PRO A 141 -24.09 18.29 16.78
CA PRO A 141 -22.77 18.42 17.42
C PRO A 141 -22.04 17.08 17.55
N PHE A 142 -22.77 16.00 17.81
CA PHE A 142 -22.20 14.66 17.95
C PHE A 142 -21.73 14.09 16.61
N MET A 143 -22.47 14.35 15.53
CA MET A 143 -22.10 13.94 14.18
C MET A 143 -20.78 14.58 13.74
N VAL A 144 -20.61 15.88 13.96
CA VAL A 144 -19.37 16.60 13.63
C VAL A 144 -18.16 15.98 14.35
N CYS A 145 -18.31 15.62 15.63
CA CYS A 145 -17.24 14.93 16.38
C CYS A 145 -16.87 13.58 15.74
N ILE A 146 -17.86 12.80 15.31
CA ILE A 146 -17.58 11.51 14.65
C ILE A 146 -16.87 11.72 13.31
N GLU A 147 -17.32 12.68 12.50
CA GLU A 147 -16.75 12.88 11.17
C GLU A 147 -15.35 13.51 11.22
N THR A 148 -15.06 14.35 12.22
CA THR A 148 -13.69 14.81 12.47
C THR A 148 -12.77 13.66 12.88
N ILE A 149 -13.24 12.74 13.72
CA ILE A 149 -12.48 11.53 14.09
C ILE A 149 -12.31 10.59 12.88
N SER A 150 -13.35 10.38 12.07
CA SER A 150 -13.30 9.52 10.89
C SER A 150 -12.28 10.03 9.86
N ASN A 151 -12.19 11.35 9.67
CA ASN A 151 -11.23 11.98 8.78
C ASN A 151 -9.78 11.79 9.25
N ILE A 152 -9.50 11.90 10.56
CA ILE A 152 -8.16 11.69 11.12
C ILE A 152 -7.74 10.21 11.06
N ILE A 153 -8.67 9.28 11.26
CA ILE A 153 -8.40 7.83 11.26
C ILE A 153 -8.08 7.30 9.85
N ARG A 154 -8.59 7.97 8.81
CA ARG A 154 -8.46 7.59 7.40
C ARG A 154 -7.02 7.22 6.96
N PRO A 155 -5.99 8.07 7.08
CA PRO A 155 -4.61 7.71 6.72
C PRO A 155 -4.05 6.57 7.58
N GLY A 156 -4.46 6.50 8.86
CA GLY A 156 -4.07 5.42 9.77
C GLY A 156 -4.60 4.06 9.30
N THR A 157 -5.87 3.99 8.91
CA THR A 157 -6.47 2.71 8.44
C THR A 157 -5.85 2.23 7.14
N LEU A 158 -5.48 3.14 6.23
CA LEU A 158 -4.76 2.80 5.00
C LEU A 158 -3.37 2.22 5.32
N ALA A 159 -2.60 2.89 6.18
CA ALA A 159 -1.25 2.46 6.54
C ALA A 159 -1.25 1.11 7.26
N VAL A 160 -2.14 0.93 8.24
CA VAL A 160 -2.27 -0.31 9.02
C VAL A 160 -2.75 -1.48 8.16
N ARG A 161 -3.64 -1.24 7.19
CA ARG A 161 -4.12 -2.30 6.28
C ARG A 161 -2.97 -2.91 5.49
N LEU A 162 -2.07 -2.08 4.98
CA LEU A 162 -0.94 -2.55 4.19
C LEU A 162 0.06 -3.32 5.06
N THR A 163 0.41 -2.79 6.23
CA THR A 163 1.38 -3.43 7.14
C THR A 163 0.85 -4.75 7.68
N ALA A 164 -0.39 -4.79 8.14
CA ALA A 164 -0.98 -5.98 8.75
C ALA A 164 -1.00 -7.16 7.78
N ASN A 165 -1.37 -6.93 6.52
CA ASN A 165 -1.38 -7.98 5.51
C ASN A 165 0.02 -8.51 5.21
N MET A 166 1.01 -7.61 5.03
CA MET A 166 2.39 -8.05 4.77
C MET A 166 3.04 -8.75 5.97
N ILE A 167 2.79 -8.29 7.20
CA ILE A 167 3.28 -8.94 8.42
C ILE A 167 2.63 -10.32 8.60
N ALA A 168 1.30 -10.40 8.48
CA ALA A 168 0.55 -11.63 8.72
C ALA A 168 0.93 -12.72 7.71
N GLY A 169 0.98 -12.39 6.42
CA GLY A 169 1.36 -13.32 5.36
C GLY A 169 2.77 -13.88 5.56
N HIS A 170 3.73 -13.00 5.83
CA HIS A 170 5.11 -13.41 6.05
C HIS A 170 5.28 -14.23 7.34
N LEU A 171 4.60 -13.88 8.44
CA LEU A 171 4.60 -14.69 9.67
C LEU A 171 3.99 -16.08 9.46
N LEU A 172 2.92 -16.16 8.67
CA LEU A 172 2.26 -17.43 8.39
C LEU A 172 3.17 -18.33 7.55
N LEU A 173 3.81 -17.78 6.51
CA LEU A 173 4.79 -18.51 5.70
C LEU A 173 5.98 -19.03 6.52
N THR A 174 6.52 -18.23 7.45
CA THR A 174 7.65 -18.67 8.30
C THR A 174 7.24 -19.71 9.34
N LEU A 175 6.05 -19.60 9.92
CA LEU A 175 5.51 -20.59 10.85
C LEU A 175 5.31 -21.96 10.20
N LEU A 176 4.70 -21.99 9.02
CA LEU A 176 4.53 -23.24 8.25
C LEU A 176 5.88 -23.80 7.79
N GLY A 177 6.79 -22.94 7.32
CA GLY A 177 8.13 -23.36 6.92
C GLY A 177 8.94 -23.99 8.07
N ASN A 178 8.86 -23.42 9.27
CA ASN A 178 9.60 -23.90 10.44
C ASN A 178 9.08 -25.23 10.99
N THR A 179 7.80 -25.54 10.80
CA THR A 179 7.24 -26.84 11.22
C THR A 179 7.56 -27.96 10.22
N GLY A 180 7.84 -27.63 8.96
CA GLY A 180 8.23 -28.56 7.89
C GLY A 180 9.26 -29.64 8.25
N PRO A 181 10.46 -29.31 8.79
CA PRO A 181 11.50 -30.29 9.07
C PRO A 181 11.16 -31.28 10.20
N SER A 182 10.16 -30.98 11.03
CA SER A 182 9.72 -31.86 12.12
C SER A 182 8.62 -32.87 11.73
N MET A 183 8.06 -32.74 10.51
CA MET A 183 6.91 -33.52 10.07
C MET A 183 7.31 -34.80 9.30
N PRO A 184 6.48 -35.87 9.35
CA PRO A 184 6.72 -37.06 8.57
C PRO A 184 6.61 -36.77 7.05
N THR A 185 7.32 -37.55 6.24
CA THR A 185 7.42 -37.37 4.77
C THR A 185 6.07 -37.37 4.05
N ILE A 186 5.08 -38.11 4.57
CA ILE A 186 3.73 -38.14 4.00
C ILE A 186 3.02 -36.77 4.14
N LEU A 187 3.19 -36.12 5.30
CA LEU A 187 2.57 -34.83 5.62
C LEU A 187 3.34 -33.66 4.98
N LEU A 188 4.63 -33.86 4.68
CA LEU A 188 5.46 -32.88 3.98
C LEU A 188 4.89 -32.51 2.60
N THR A 189 4.35 -33.48 1.87
CA THR A 189 3.74 -33.22 0.54
C THR A 189 2.53 -32.28 0.64
N VAL A 190 1.68 -32.47 1.66
CA VAL A 190 0.54 -31.60 1.94
C VAL A 190 1.01 -30.20 2.33
N LEU A 191 2.05 -30.10 3.16
CA LEU A 191 2.63 -28.83 3.59
C LEU A 191 3.21 -28.01 2.43
N ILE A 192 3.86 -28.66 1.46
CA ILE A 192 4.36 -27.98 0.26
C ILE A 192 3.20 -27.43 -0.58
N ILE A 193 2.13 -28.21 -0.76
CA ILE A 193 0.94 -27.77 -1.50
C ILE A 193 0.30 -26.56 -0.81
N THR A 194 0.14 -26.59 0.51
CA THR A 194 -0.44 -25.45 1.24
C THR A 194 0.46 -24.22 1.17
N GLN A 195 1.78 -24.37 1.22
CA GLN A 195 2.72 -23.25 1.13
C GLN A 195 2.72 -22.61 -0.27
N ILE A 196 2.61 -23.41 -1.34
CA ILE A 196 2.45 -22.89 -2.71
C ILE A 196 1.12 -22.14 -2.82
N ALA A 197 0.03 -22.71 -2.32
CA ALA A 197 -1.28 -22.07 -2.33
C ALA A 197 -1.27 -20.73 -1.57
N LEU A 198 -0.58 -20.67 -0.44
CA LEU A 198 -0.47 -19.47 0.36
C LEU A 198 0.40 -18.40 -0.30
N LEU A 199 1.49 -18.77 -0.96
CA LEU A 199 2.30 -17.85 -1.74
C LEU A 199 1.49 -17.22 -2.89
N VAL A 200 0.65 -18.02 -3.57
CA VAL A 200 -0.26 -17.51 -4.60
C VAL A 200 -1.26 -16.54 -4.01
N LEU A 201 -1.85 -16.86 -2.86
CA LEU A 201 -2.77 -15.96 -2.16
C LEU A 201 -2.09 -14.64 -1.78
N GLU A 202 -0.92 -14.69 -1.18
CA GLU A 202 -0.17 -13.50 -0.78
C GLU A 202 0.24 -12.64 -1.98
N SER A 203 0.60 -13.26 -3.11
CA SER A 203 0.87 -12.52 -4.35
C SER A 203 -0.36 -11.76 -4.88
N ALA A 204 -1.55 -12.35 -4.75
CA ALA A 204 -2.80 -11.70 -5.11
C ALA A 204 -3.14 -10.58 -4.12
N VAL A 205 -2.97 -10.81 -2.82
CA VAL A 205 -3.19 -9.79 -1.77
C VAL A 205 -2.24 -8.61 -1.97
N ALA A 206 -0.97 -8.84 -2.27
CA ALA A 206 0.02 -7.79 -2.53
C ALA A 206 -0.42 -6.85 -3.67
N MET A 207 -0.94 -7.40 -4.77
CA MET A 207 -1.47 -6.61 -5.89
C MET A 207 -2.74 -5.84 -5.47
N ILE A 208 -3.70 -6.51 -4.82
CA ILE A 208 -4.96 -5.89 -4.40
C ILE A 208 -4.71 -4.75 -3.40
N GLN A 209 -3.81 -4.91 -2.44
CA GLN A 209 -3.51 -3.87 -1.45
C GLN A 209 -2.92 -2.61 -2.10
N SER A 210 -2.02 -2.77 -3.07
CA SER A 210 -1.47 -1.62 -3.82
C SER A 210 -2.57 -0.85 -4.58
N TYR A 211 -3.50 -1.60 -5.18
CA TYR A 211 -4.64 -1.04 -5.91
C TYR A 211 -5.62 -0.31 -4.98
N VAL A 212 -6.04 -0.96 -3.90
CA VAL A 212 -6.97 -0.38 -2.92
C VAL A 212 -6.38 0.88 -2.28
N PHE A 213 -5.08 0.91 -1.98
CA PHE A 213 -4.43 2.11 -1.47
C PHE A 213 -4.53 3.28 -2.46
N ALA A 214 -4.20 3.04 -3.74
CA ALA A 214 -4.26 4.07 -4.77
C ALA A 214 -5.71 4.56 -5.02
N VAL A 215 -6.68 3.65 -5.14
CA VAL A 215 -8.09 4.01 -5.36
C VAL A 215 -8.66 4.81 -4.19
N LEU A 216 -8.46 4.37 -2.94
CA LEU A 216 -8.96 5.13 -1.79
C LEU A 216 -8.31 6.52 -1.73
N SER A 217 -7.01 6.63 -2.01
CA SER A 217 -6.35 7.94 -2.06
C SER A 217 -6.92 8.84 -3.17
N THR A 218 -7.31 8.28 -4.31
CA THR A 218 -7.98 9.05 -5.39
C THR A 218 -9.37 9.51 -4.98
N LEU A 219 -10.16 8.65 -4.34
CA LEU A 219 -11.49 9.01 -3.83
C LEU A 219 -11.42 10.13 -2.78
N TYR A 220 -10.43 10.06 -1.89
CA TYR A 220 -10.20 11.10 -0.90
C TYR A 220 -9.80 12.43 -1.53
N SER A 221 -9.08 12.40 -2.65
CA SER A 221 -8.78 13.63 -3.39
C SER A 221 -10.02 14.19 -4.11
N SER A 222 -10.91 13.33 -4.62
CA SER A 222 -12.14 13.76 -5.28
C SER A 222 -13.20 14.30 -4.30
N GLU A 223 -13.20 13.84 -3.04
CA GLU A 223 -14.10 14.38 -2.01
C GLU A 223 -13.75 15.82 -1.61
N VAL A 224 -12.47 16.20 -1.75
CA VAL A 224 -11.96 17.51 -1.33
C VAL A 224 -12.08 18.57 -2.42
N ASN A 225 -12.02 18.17 -3.69
CA ASN A 225 -12.19 19.06 -4.86
C ASN A 225 -13.65 19.41 -5.08
#